data_AF-A0A2T6A4F8-F1
#
_entry.id   AF-A0A2T6A4F8-F1
#
_cell.length_a   1.000
_cell.length_b   1.000
_cell.length_c   1.000
_cell.angle_alpha   90.00
_cell.angle_beta   90.00
_cell.angle_gamma   90.00
#
_symmetry.space_group_name_H-M   'P 1'
#
loop_
_entity.id
_entity.type
_entity.pdbx_description
1 polymer ?
#
loop_
_entity_poly.entity_id
_entity_poly.type
_entity_poly.pdbx_seq_one_letter_code
_entity_poly.pdbx_strand_id
1 'polypeptide(L)' 'EISSAFCCASLGIVPTVRHADYIGSWLEVMREDSRAIVRAASQASKAADWLLAHLPGDSTDVERQIPTEGRAVA' A
#
# COMPACT_ATOMS: atom_id res chain seq x y z
N GLU A 1 -11.37 2.86 -1.66
CA GLU A 1 -10.85 4.25 -1.59
C GLU A 1 -9.78 4.47 -0.51
N ILE A 2 -10.06 4.46 0.80
CA ILE A 2 -9.03 4.80 1.82
C ILE A 2 -7.89 3.78 1.89
N SER A 3 -8.18 2.47 1.93
CA SER A 3 -7.13 1.43 1.98
C SER A 3 -6.25 1.45 0.74
N SER A 4 -6.85 1.60 -0.45
CA SER A 4 -6.10 1.78 -1.70
C SER A 4 -5.23 3.03 -1.69
N ALA A 5 -5.69 4.14 -1.09
CA ALA A 5 -4.89 5.35 -0.94
C ALA A 5 -3.67 5.14 -0.03
N PHE A 6 -3.84 4.40 1.08
CA PHE A 6 -2.71 4.01 1.94
C PHE A 6 -1.70 3.13 1.20
N CYS A 7 -2.16 2.10 0.48
CA CYS A 7 -1.26 1.28 -0.35
C CYS A 7 -0.53 2.11 -1.41
N CYS A 8 -1.24 3.02 -2.09
CA CYS A 8 -0.62 3.89 -3.10
C CYS A 8 0.47 4.77 -2.48
N ALA A 9 0.21 5.37 -1.32
CA ALA A 9 1.20 6.16 -0.61
C ALA A 9 2.43 5.33 -0.20
N SER A 10 2.22 4.12 0.34
CA SER A 10 3.31 3.22 0.74
C SER A 10 4.16 2.74 -0.44
N LEU A 11 3.56 2.56 -1.61
CA LEU A 11 4.22 2.04 -2.81
C LEU A 11 4.71 3.15 -3.76
N GLY A 12 4.54 4.43 -3.41
CA GLY A 12 4.90 5.55 -4.28
C GLY A 12 4.08 5.64 -5.57
N ILE A 13 2.88 5.04 -5.58
CA ILE A 13 1.98 5.05 -6.74
C ILE A 13 1.16 6.34 -6.71
N VAL A 14 1.19 7.11 -7.80
CA VAL A 14 0.30 8.25 -8.00
C VAL A 14 -1.08 7.73 -8.43
N PRO A 15 -2.13 7.91 -7.62
CA PRO A 15 -3.45 7.41 -7.98
C PRO A 15 -4.11 8.34 -9.02
N THR A 16 -4.95 7.75 -9.87
CA THR A 16 -5.90 8.51 -10.66
C THR A 16 -7.18 8.73 -9.88
N VAL A 17 -7.74 9.94 -9.93
CA VAL A 17 -9.05 10.22 -9.33
C VAL A 17 -10.12 9.41 -10.06
N ARG A 18 -10.94 8.68 -9.29
CA ARG A 18 -12.20 8.10 -9.77
C ARG A 18 -13.36 8.97 -9.29
N HIS A 19 -14.51 8.93 -9.98
CA HIS A 19 -15.64 9.84 -9.76
C HIS A 19 -15.97 10.06 -8.28
N ALA A 20 -16.21 11.33 -7.91
CA ALA A 20 -16.36 11.78 -6.53
C ALA A 20 -17.76 11.59 -5.94
N ASP A 21 -18.62 10.79 -6.59
CA ASP A 21 -20.03 10.61 -6.21
C ASP A 21 -20.18 10.04 -4.79
N TYR A 22 -19.15 9.37 -4.26
CA TYR A 22 -19.10 8.87 -2.89
C TYR A 22 -18.97 9.97 -1.82
N ILE A 23 -18.56 11.20 -2.16
CA ILE A 23 -18.40 12.28 -1.16
C ILE A 23 -19.74 12.61 -0.51
N GLY A 24 -20.82 12.63 -1.29
CA GLY A 24 -22.18 12.88 -0.77
C GLY A 24 -22.58 11.87 0.31
N SER A 25 -22.36 10.58 0.07
CA SER A 25 -22.70 9.54 1.06
C SER A 25 -21.85 9.64 2.33
N TRP A 26 -20.57 9.99 2.20
CA TRP A 26 -19.69 10.18 3.37
C TRP A 26 -20.09 11.40 4.21
N LEU A 27 -20.55 12.48 3.58
CA LEU A 27 -21.05 13.65 4.30
C LEU A 27 -22.29 13.32 5.14
N GLU A 28 -23.20 12.51 4.63
CA GLU A 28 -24.36 12.06 5.43
C GLU A 28 -23.93 11.18 6.60
N VAL A 29 -23.06 10.20 6.36
CA VAL A 29 -22.52 9.35 7.44
C VAL A 29 -21.82 10.18 8.52
N MET A 30 -21.06 11.20 8.14
CA MET A 30 -20.34 12.05 9.09
C MET A 30 -21.23 13.04 9.84
N ARG A 31 -22.39 13.42 9.28
CA ARG A 31 -23.42 14.18 10.00
C ARG A 31 -24.00 13.36 11.15
N GLU A 32 -24.19 12.07 10.96
CA GLU A 32 -24.72 11.16 11.98
C GLU A 32 -23.63 10.73 12.99
N ASP A 33 -22.40 10.52 12.53
CA ASP A 33 -21.27 10.07 13.35
C ASP A 33 -19.95 10.72 12.91
N SER A 34 -19.53 11.76 13.64
CA SER A 34 -18.29 12.49 13.37
C SER A 34 -17.02 11.64 13.48
N ARG A 35 -17.10 10.47 14.14
CA ARG A 35 -15.97 9.53 14.28
C ARG A 35 -15.97 8.43 13.23
N ALA A 36 -16.99 8.35 12.36
CA ALA A 36 -17.08 7.33 11.31
C ALA A 36 -15.83 7.30 10.42
N ILE A 37 -15.31 8.47 10.05
CA ILE A 37 -14.11 8.58 9.20
C ILE A 37 -12.86 7.99 9.87
N VAL A 38 -12.69 8.20 11.17
CA VAL A 38 -11.54 7.68 11.93
C VAL A 38 -11.63 6.16 12.08
N ARG A 39 -12.84 5.63 12.31
CA ARG A 39 -13.06 4.18 12.37
C ARG A 39 -12.82 3.53 11.00
N ALA A 40 -13.34 4.13 9.94
CA ALA A 40 -13.09 3.68 8.57
C ALA A 40 -11.60 3.69 8.24
N ALA A 41 -10.88 4.75 8.62
CA ALA A 41 -9.44 4.84 8.47
C ALA A 41 -8.71 3.73 9.25
N SER A 42 -9.09 3.47 10.51
CA SER A 42 -8.49 2.40 11.31
C SER A 42 -8.64 1.02 10.67
N GLN A 43 -9.81 0.70 10.11
CA GLN A 43 -10.03 -0.56 9.39
C GLN A 43 -9.25 -0.59 8.07
N ALA A 44 -9.21 0.52 7.34
CA ALA A 44 -8.44 0.64 6.11
C ALA A 44 -6.93 0.49 6.33
N SER A 45 -6.38 1.02 7.44
CA SER A 45 -4.98 0.85 7.83
C SER A 45 -4.66 -0.63 8.03
N LYS A 46 -5.46 -1.36 8.82
CA LYS A 46 -5.24 -2.81 9.04
C LYS A 46 -5.26 -3.61 7.74
N ALA A 47 -6.19 -3.29 6.84
CA ALA A 47 -6.28 -3.94 5.53
C ALA A 47 -5.06 -3.62 4.66
N ALA A 48 -4.62 -2.36 4.65
CA ALA A 48 -3.42 -1.96 3.92
C ALA A 48 -2.16 -2.63 4.49
N ASP A 49 -1.98 -2.62 5.82
CA ASP A 49 -0.88 -3.28 6.51
C ASP A 49 -0.83 -4.77 6.18
N TRP A 50 -1.99 -5.44 6.18
CA TRP A 50 -2.09 -6.84 5.80
C TRP A 50 -1.65 -7.06 4.35
N LEU A 51 -2.12 -6.26 3.40
CA LEU A 51 -1.71 -6.36 1.99
C LEU A 51 -0.20 -6.11 1.83
N LEU A 52 0.31 -5.08 2.50
CA LEU A 52 1.72 -4.67 2.40
C LEU A 52 2.66 -5.72 3.01
N ALA A 53 2.23 -6.42 4.05
CA ALA A 53 2.99 -7.52 4.66
C ALA A 53 3.17 -8.74 3.73
N HIS A 54 2.41 -8.82 2.63
CA HIS A 54 2.49 -9.91 1.65
C HIS A 54 3.17 -9.48 0.34
N LEU A 55 3.81 -8.31 0.29
CA LEU A 55 4.66 -8.00 -0.85
C LEU A 55 5.77 -9.06 -0.96
N PRO A 56 6.13 -9.47 -2.19
CA PRO A 56 7.35 -10.24 -2.40
C PRO A 56 8.50 -9.49 -1.75
N GLY A 57 9.34 -10.18 -0.98
CA GLY A 57 10.60 -9.60 -0.54
C GLY A 57 11.34 -9.09 -1.78
N ASP A 58 11.92 -7.89 -1.68
CA ASP A 58 12.75 -7.33 -2.74
C ASP A 58 13.65 -8.45 -3.25
N SER A 59 13.46 -8.83 -4.53
CA SER A 59 14.24 -9.88 -5.18
C SER A 59 15.65 -9.36 -5.49
N THR A 60 16.31 -8.78 -4.49
CA THR A 60 17.70 -8.34 -4.49
C THR A 60 18.64 -9.44 -3.99
N ASP A 61 18.14 -10.66 -3.77
CA ASP A 61 18.96 -11.85 -3.51
C ASP A 61 19.55 -12.47 -4.79
N VAL A 62 19.47 -11.79 -5.94
CA VAL A 62 20.16 -12.23 -7.17
C VAL A 62 21.66 -11.90 -7.14
N GLU A 63 22.12 -10.98 -6.29
CA GLU A 63 23.55 -10.58 -6.24
C GLU A 63 24.42 -11.48 -5.33
N ARG A 64 23.83 -12.32 -4.45
CA ARG A 64 24.62 -13.11 -3.47
C ARG A 64 25.16 -14.45 -3.99
N GLN A 65 24.90 -14.81 -5.25
CA GLN A 65 25.41 -16.05 -5.86
C GLN A 65 26.08 -15.75 -7.20
N ILE A 66 27.19 -15.03 -7.18
CA ILE A 66 28.23 -15.22 -8.19
C ILE A 66 29.28 -16.15 -7.56
N PRO A 67 29.34 -17.44 -7.93
CA PRO A 67 30.50 -18.26 -7.62
C PRO A 67 31.69 -17.64 -8.36
N THR A 68 32.67 -17.13 -7.61
CA THR A 68 33.96 -16.73 -8.17
C THR A 68 34.75 -17.99 -8.55
N GLU A 69 34.31 -18.69 -9.61
CA GLU A 69 35.17 -19.64 -10.31
C GLU A 69 36.03 -18.87 -11.32
N GLY A 70 37.35 -18.99 -11.18
CA GLY A 70 38.30 -18.63 -12.21
C GLY A 70 39.01 -17.28 -12.04
N ARG A 71 39.79 -17.14 -10.97
CA ARG A 71 41.04 -16.35 -11.07
C ARG A 71 42.24 -17.23 -10.76
N ALA A 72 42.58 -18.06 -11.74
CA ALA A 72 43.92 -18.59 -11.93
C ALA A 72 44.29 -18.38 -13.42
N VAL A 73 45.58 -18.12 -13.64
CA VAL A 73 46.33 -17.99 -14.91
C VAL A 73 46.32 -16.63 -15.63
N ALA A 74 47.27 -15.77 -15.29
CA ALA A 74 48.51 -15.52 -16.05
C ALA A 74 49.42 -14.55 -15.27
#